data_AF-A0A662IFC0-F1
#
_entry.id   AF-A0A662IFC0-F1
#
_cell.length_a   1.000
_cell.length_b   1.000
_cell.length_c   1.000
_cell.angle_alpha   90.00
_cell.angle_beta   90.00
_cell.angle_gamma   90.00
#
_symmetry.space_group_name_H-M   'P 1'
#
loop_
_entity.id
_entity.type
_entity.pdbx_description
1 polymer ?
#
loop_
_entity_poly.entity_id
_entity_poly.type
_entity_poly.pdbx_seq_one_letter_code
_entity_poly.pdbx_strand_id
1 'polypeptide(L)'
;MFPNECSLAKWLIKAIKACDLCSIKDILSGNTIPKKPYEDILVKYFGSYAPMIIARPDIVMIIEDYRKLIDEWFLVAIELKYFKKIDKKRWREAYREIGQALRYYVYGFDSAILWHVFDREIDNAAVRAYSNVVREVIQKLELPVAYFSTKIIDEGKFLVFKPLESSSHSDVCYIANWMINHCKNNIRNPLLPHNKEIVERREALKAVLRIP
;
A
#
# COMPACT_ATOMS: atom_id res chain seq x y z
N MET A 1 1.63 -21.52 -2.63
CA MET A 1 1.14 -21.42 -1.22
C MET A 1 -0.24 -20.81 -1.12
N PHE A 2 -0.53 -19.68 -1.80
CA PHE A 2 -1.86 -19.05 -1.76
C PHE A 2 -2.63 -19.24 -3.08
N PRO A 3 -3.96 -19.43 -3.08
CA PRO A 3 -4.73 -19.57 -4.31
C PRO A 3 -4.76 -18.29 -5.15
N ASN A 4 -4.83 -17.11 -4.52
CA ASN A 4 -4.91 -15.81 -5.20
C ASN A 4 -4.45 -14.63 -4.32
N GLU A 5 -4.42 -13.43 -4.90
CA GLU A 5 -4.05 -12.17 -4.24
C GLU A 5 -4.90 -11.87 -3.00
N CYS A 6 -6.22 -12.05 -3.09
CA CYS A 6 -7.14 -11.84 -1.97
C CYS A 6 -6.83 -12.76 -0.78
N SER A 7 -6.48 -14.03 -1.03
CA SER A 7 -6.09 -14.96 0.02
C SER A 7 -4.75 -14.58 0.68
N LEU A 8 -3.79 -14.09 -0.12
CA LEU A 8 -2.52 -13.58 0.41
C LEU A 8 -2.75 -12.32 1.25
N ALA A 9 -3.54 -11.35 0.76
CA ALA A 9 -3.86 -10.14 1.49
C ALA A 9 -4.52 -10.43 2.85
N LYS A 10 -5.50 -11.35 2.88
CA LYS A 10 -6.15 -11.78 4.14
C LYS A 10 -5.15 -12.41 5.12
N TRP A 11 -4.23 -13.24 4.63
CA TRP A 11 -3.21 -13.84 5.47
C TRP A 11 -2.22 -12.78 5.98
N LEU A 12 -1.76 -11.86 5.12
CA LEU A 12 -0.88 -10.74 5.50
C LEU A 12 -1.51 -9.84 6.55
N ILE A 13 -2.78 -9.47 6.40
CA ILE A 13 -3.49 -8.67 7.40
C ILE A 13 -3.45 -9.38 8.76
N LYS A 14 -3.76 -10.68 8.82
CA LYS A 14 -3.72 -11.45 10.06
C LYS A 14 -2.31 -11.54 10.65
N ALA A 15 -1.31 -11.80 9.80
CA ALA A 15 0.08 -11.93 10.21
C ALA A 15 0.62 -10.60 10.76
N ILE A 16 0.33 -9.47 10.10
CA ILE A 16 0.72 -8.13 10.56
C ILE A 16 0.00 -7.76 11.88
N LYS A 17 -1.29 -8.10 12.03
CA LYS A 17 -2.00 -7.93 13.32
C LYS A 17 -1.32 -8.71 14.45
N ALA A 18 -0.86 -9.92 14.18
CA ALA A 18 -0.19 -10.76 15.17
C ALA A 18 1.20 -10.23 15.58
N CYS A 19 1.79 -9.30 14.82
CA CYS A 19 3.07 -8.69 15.17
C CYS A 19 2.99 -7.69 16.34
N ASP A 20 1.78 -7.26 16.73
CA ASP A 20 1.53 -6.31 17.83
C ASP A 20 2.44 -5.06 17.80
N LEU A 21 2.66 -4.51 16.60
CA LEU A 21 3.48 -3.32 16.42
C LEU A 21 2.74 -2.10 16.99
N CYS A 22 3.22 -1.52 18.09
CA CYS A 22 2.54 -0.44 18.83
C CYS A 22 2.15 0.78 17.96
N SER A 23 2.87 1.01 16.86
CA SER A 23 2.58 2.09 15.92
C SER A 23 1.37 1.82 15.02
N ILE A 24 1.03 0.56 14.75
CA ILE A 24 -0.15 0.18 13.96
C ILE A 24 -1.34 0.14 14.91
N LYS A 25 -2.34 0.96 14.63
CA LYS A 25 -3.56 1.06 15.44
C LYS A 25 -4.65 0.13 14.90
N ASP A 26 -4.72 0.01 13.58
CA ASP A 26 -5.48 -1.05 12.92
C ASP A 26 -4.94 -1.32 11.51
N ILE A 27 -5.30 -2.48 10.97
CA ILE A 27 -5.04 -2.88 9.60
C ILE A 27 -6.27 -3.59 9.03
N LEU A 28 -6.74 -3.11 7.89
CA LEU A 28 -8.03 -3.49 7.31
C LEU A 28 -7.83 -3.91 5.85
N SER A 29 -8.79 -4.67 5.31
CA SER A 29 -8.87 -4.86 3.86
C SER A 29 -9.53 -3.64 3.24
N GLY A 30 -9.07 -3.11 2.10
CA GLY A 30 -9.75 -1.95 1.50
C GLY A 30 -11.17 -2.23 1.01
N ASN A 31 -11.63 -3.49 1.03
CA ASN A 31 -13.06 -3.81 0.89
C ASN A 31 -13.92 -3.23 2.02
N THR A 32 -13.34 -2.82 3.15
CA THR A 32 -14.04 -2.13 4.23
C THR A 32 -14.33 -0.67 3.94
N ILE A 33 -13.93 -0.14 2.76
CA ILE A 33 -14.27 1.21 2.31
C ILE A 33 -15.45 1.12 1.32
N PRO A 34 -16.70 1.10 1.81
CA PRO A 34 -17.87 1.09 0.94
C PRO A 34 -18.00 2.42 0.19
N LYS A 35 -18.35 2.33 -1.09
CA LYS A 35 -18.43 3.49 -1.99
C LYS A 35 -19.49 4.50 -1.55
N LYS A 36 -20.70 4.01 -1.25
CA LYS A 36 -21.85 4.85 -0.95
C LYS A 36 -21.68 5.67 0.34
N PRO A 37 -21.27 5.10 1.49
CA PRO A 37 -21.02 5.90 2.68
C PRO A 37 -19.96 6.98 2.50
N TYR A 38 -18.90 6.69 1.73
CA TYR A 38 -17.86 7.68 1.40
C TYR A 38 -18.44 8.84 0.57
N GLU A 39 -19.20 8.52 -0.47
CA GLU A 39 -19.90 9.50 -1.32
C GLU A 39 -20.89 10.33 -0.51
N ASP A 40 -21.71 9.70 0.32
CA ASP A 40 -22.74 10.35 1.13
C ASP A 40 -22.10 11.35 2.11
N ILE A 41 -20.94 11.02 2.70
CA ILE A 41 -20.20 11.93 3.59
C ILE A 41 -19.67 13.14 2.82
N LEU A 42 -19.06 12.93 1.64
CA LEU A 42 -18.55 14.02 0.80
C LEU A 42 -19.63 15.01 0.40
N VAL A 43 -20.76 14.49 -0.10
CA VAL A 43 -21.87 15.33 -0.53
C VAL A 43 -22.50 16.05 0.66
N LYS A 44 -22.76 15.33 1.77
CA LYS A 44 -23.47 15.87 2.93
C LYS A 44 -22.68 16.94 3.68
N TYR A 45 -21.39 16.72 3.91
CA TYR A 45 -20.59 17.56 4.81
C TYR A 45 -19.67 18.54 4.08
N PHE A 46 -19.29 18.25 2.85
CA PHE A 46 -18.32 19.06 2.09
C PHE A 46 -18.89 19.63 0.79
N GLY A 47 -20.10 19.21 0.38
CA GLY A 47 -20.71 19.64 -0.88
C GLY A 47 -19.89 19.24 -2.10
N SER A 48 -19.00 18.24 -1.95
CA SER A 48 -18.07 17.77 -2.97
C SER A 48 -18.45 16.39 -3.48
N TYR A 49 -18.03 16.06 -4.70
CA TYR A 49 -18.31 14.78 -5.33
C TYR A 49 -17.13 13.82 -5.17
N ALA A 50 -17.43 12.54 -4.94
CA ALA A 50 -16.41 11.50 -5.03
C ALA A 50 -15.96 11.31 -6.48
N PRO A 51 -14.70 10.88 -6.71
CA PRO A 51 -14.28 10.41 -8.02
C PRO A 51 -15.19 9.27 -8.52
N MET A 52 -15.53 9.26 -9.82
CA MET A 52 -16.46 8.28 -10.41
C MET A 52 -16.09 6.82 -10.12
N ILE A 53 -14.79 6.53 -10.15
CA ILE A 53 -14.22 5.25 -9.76
C ILE A 53 -13.71 5.44 -8.34
N ILE A 54 -13.89 4.47 -7.44
CA ILE A 54 -13.20 4.45 -6.14
C ILE A 54 -12.13 3.38 -6.20
N ALA A 55 -10.86 3.78 -6.09
CA ALA A 55 -9.76 2.85 -5.95
C ALA A 55 -9.81 2.25 -4.55
N ARG A 56 -9.91 0.92 -4.47
CA ARG A 56 -9.87 0.19 -3.20
C ARG A 56 -8.52 -0.49 -3.08
N PRO A 57 -7.69 -0.10 -2.09
CA PRO A 57 -6.46 -0.82 -1.84
C PRO A 57 -6.75 -2.24 -1.37
N ASP A 58 -5.79 -3.14 -1.54
CA ASP A 58 -5.90 -4.49 -1.00
C ASP A 58 -5.87 -4.45 0.54
N ILE A 59 -5.00 -3.59 1.08
CA ILE A 59 -4.76 -3.42 2.51
C ILE A 59 -4.68 -1.93 2.86
N VAL A 60 -5.29 -1.57 3.98
CA VAL A 60 -5.19 -0.24 4.61
C VAL A 60 -4.50 -0.40 5.95
N MET A 61 -3.42 0.35 6.19
CA MET A 61 -2.80 0.45 7.52
C MET A 61 -3.11 1.82 8.12
N ILE A 62 -3.55 1.81 9.38
CA ILE A 62 -3.81 3.00 10.18
C ILE A 62 -2.71 3.07 11.24
N ILE A 63 -1.87 4.08 11.13
CA ILE A 63 -0.65 4.20 11.91
C ILE A 63 -0.67 5.51 12.69
N GLU A 64 -0.14 5.54 13.89
CA GLU A 64 0.06 6.79 14.64
C GLU A 64 1.14 7.67 13.97
N ASP A 65 0.81 8.91 13.62
CA ASP A 65 1.77 9.88 13.06
C ASP A 65 2.40 10.73 14.17
N TYR A 66 3.63 10.41 14.56
CA TYR A 66 4.37 11.21 15.53
C TYR A 66 4.68 12.64 15.02
N ARG A 67 4.69 12.85 13.70
CA ARG A 67 4.97 14.17 13.11
C ARG A 67 3.75 15.07 13.12
N LYS A 68 2.55 14.51 13.28
CA LYS A 68 1.26 15.20 13.25
C LYS A 68 1.15 16.26 12.14
N LEU A 69 1.60 15.92 10.92
CA LEU A 69 1.63 16.89 9.81
C LEU A 69 0.22 17.34 9.39
N ILE A 70 -0.77 16.45 9.56
CA ILE A 70 -2.18 16.73 9.31
C ILE A 70 -2.95 16.55 10.62
N ASP A 71 -2.90 15.33 11.16
CA ASP A 71 -3.42 14.95 12.47
C ASP A 71 -2.61 13.77 13.04
N GLU A 72 -3.14 13.10 14.06
CA GLU A 72 -2.48 11.99 14.76
C GLU A 72 -2.40 10.69 13.96
N TRP A 73 -3.04 10.61 12.80
CA TRP A 73 -3.19 9.38 12.02
C TRP A 73 -2.48 9.49 10.67
N PHE A 74 -1.84 8.38 10.29
CA PHE A 74 -1.17 8.21 9.01
C PHE A 74 -1.80 7.02 8.29
N LEU A 75 -2.58 7.32 7.26
CA LEU A 75 -3.34 6.36 6.46
C LEU A 75 -2.50 5.88 5.29
N VAL A 76 -2.13 4.60 5.29
CA VAL A 76 -1.32 4.00 4.24
C VAL A 76 -2.14 3.00 3.45
N ALA A 77 -2.24 3.23 2.14
CA ALA A 77 -2.84 2.30 1.20
C ALA A 77 -1.77 1.37 0.62
N ILE A 78 -2.05 0.07 0.55
CA ILE A 78 -1.17 -0.91 -0.09
C ILE A 78 -1.91 -1.53 -1.28
N GLU A 79 -1.34 -1.37 -2.46
CA GLU A 79 -1.63 -2.19 -3.63
C GLU A 79 -0.77 -3.45 -3.56
N LEU A 80 -1.39 -4.61 -3.45
CA LEU A 80 -0.71 -5.90 -3.41
C LEU A 80 -0.76 -6.51 -4.81
N LYS A 81 0.36 -7.07 -5.28
CA LYS A 81 0.41 -7.86 -6.51
C LYS A 81 1.06 -9.20 -6.26
N TYR A 82 0.30 -10.30 -6.44
CA TYR A 82 0.81 -11.66 -6.24
C TYR A 82 1.19 -12.34 -7.57
N PHE A 83 2.47 -12.70 -7.69
CA PHE A 83 3.06 -13.30 -8.88
C PHE A 83 3.30 -14.78 -8.67
N LYS A 84 2.62 -15.63 -9.47
CA LYS A 84 2.92 -17.07 -9.57
C LYS A 84 3.84 -17.42 -10.75
N LYS A 85 3.97 -16.50 -11.70
CA LYS A 85 4.85 -16.57 -12.86
C LYS A 85 5.15 -15.16 -13.36
N ILE A 86 6.28 -14.98 -14.04
CA ILE A 86 6.63 -13.74 -14.75
C ILE A 86 6.58 -14.04 -16.24
N ASP A 87 5.70 -13.35 -16.97
CA ASP A 87 5.59 -13.48 -18.43
C ASP A 87 5.63 -12.11 -19.13
N LYS A 88 5.81 -12.09 -20.46
CA LYS A 88 5.90 -10.85 -21.25
C LYS A 88 4.68 -9.93 -21.11
N LYS A 89 3.48 -10.46 -20.81
CA LYS A 89 2.29 -9.62 -20.60
C LYS A 89 2.41 -8.84 -19.30
N ARG A 90 2.91 -9.47 -18.23
CA ARG A 90 3.11 -8.84 -16.91
C ARG A 90 4.10 -7.67 -16.90
N TRP A 91 5.04 -7.63 -17.84
CA TRP A 91 5.93 -6.48 -18.01
C TRP A 91 5.18 -5.20 -18.42
N ARG A 92 4.12 -5.33 -19.21
CA ARG A 92 3.26 -4.19 -19.55
C ARG A 92 2.33 -3.80 -18.39
N GLU A 93 1.91 -4.79 -17.60
CA GLU A 93 1.03 -4.57 -16.46
C GLU A 93 1.74 -3.83 -15.31
N ALA A 94 3.06 -3.97 -15.20
CA ALA A 94 3.90 -3.24 -14.23
C ALA A 94 3.61 -1.73 -14.19
N TYR A 95 3.49 -1.09 -15.37
CA TYR A 95 3.20 0.34 -15.46
C TYR A 95 1.77 0.68 -15.01
N ARG A 96 0.81 -0.21 -15.26
CA ARG A 96 -0.58 -0.04 -14.83
C ARG A 96 -0.70 -0.11 -13.31
N GLU A 97 0.06 -1.00 -12.68
CA GLU A 97 0.07 -1.22 -11.23
C GLU A 97 0.59 0.01 -10.46
N ILE A 98 1.63 0.67 -10.97
CA ILE A 98 2.09 1.97 -10.43
C ILE A 98 0.95 2.99 -10.45
N GLY A 99 0.23 3.07 -11.56
CA GLY A 99 -0.94 3.95 -11.70
C GLY A 99 -2.11 3.59 -10.78
N GLN A 100 -2.21 2.36 -10.28
CA GLN A 100 -3.21 1.98 -9.28
C GLN A 100 -2.84 2.54 -7.91
N ALA A 101 -1.58 2.36 -7.48
CA ALA A 101 -1.08 2.88 -6.21
C ALA A 101 -1.18 4.41 -6.12
N LEU A 102 -0.82 5.13 -7.19
CA LEU A 102 -0.88 6.59 -7.23
C LEU A 102 -2.30 7.16 -7.04
N ARG A 103 -3.34 6.43 -7.45
CA ARG A 103 -4.74 6.90 -7.32
C ARG A 103 -5.14 7.09 -5.86
N TYR A 104 -4.52 6.38 -4.92
CA TYR A 104 -4.84 6.49 -3.49
C TYR A 104 -4.64 7.90 -2.94
N TYR A 105 -3.73 8.68 -3.51
CA TYR A 105 -3.54 10.07 -3.12
C TYR A 105 -4.74 10.96 -3.41
N VAL A 106 -5.48 10.67 -4.49
CA VAL A 106 -6.68 11.42 -4.84
C VAL A 106 -7.83 11.14 -3.86
N TYR A 107 -7.81 10.01 -3.15
CA TYR A 107 -8.82 9.67 -2.13
C TYR A 107 -8.44 10.11 -0.72
N GLY A 108 -7.28 10.76 -0.54
CA GLY A 108 -6.86 11.29 0.75
C GLY A 108 -6.02 10.33 1.61
N PHE A 109 -5.48 9.24 1.06
CA PHE A 109 -4.45 8.47 1.78
C PHE A 109 -3.17 9.30 1.92
N ASP A 110 -2.46 9.11 3.04
CA ASP A 110 -1.23 9.85 3.36
C ASP A 110 0.00 9.25 2.70
N SER A 111 -0.02 7.95 2.39
CA SER A 111 1.03 7.24 1.63
C SER A 111 0.44 6.08 0.82
N ALA A 112 1.10 5.75 -0.29
CA ALA A 112 0.80 4.58 -1.09
C ALA A 112 2.02 3.64 -1.19
N ILE A 113 1.77 2.35 -1.01
CA ILE A 113 2.75 1.27 -1.18
C ILE A 113 2.31 0.40 -2.37
N LEU A 114 3.23 0.14 -3.29
CA LEU A 114 3.11 -0.95 -4.25
C LEU A 114 3.94 -2.12 -3.74
N TRP A 115 3.27 -3.21 -3.36
CA TRP A 115 3.92 -4.40 -2.82
C TRP A 115 3.78 -5.59 -3.77
N HIS A 116 4.87 -5.94 -4.43
CA HIS A 116 4.95 -7.12 -5.27
C HIS A 116 5.45 -8.31 -4.44
N VAL A 117 4.64 -9.36 -4.40
CA VAL A 117 4.97 -10.62 -3.73
C VAL A 117 5.10 -11.71 -4.78
N PHE A 118 6.27 -12.32 -4.87
CA PHE A 118 6.59 -13.39 -5.80
C PHE A 118 6.49 -14.75 -5.10
N ASP A 119 5.87 -15.72 -5.77
CA ASP A 119 5.82 -17.10 -5.30
C ASP A 119 7.22 -17.73 -5.30
N ARG A 120 7.41 -18.73 -4.42
CA ARG A 120 8.70 -19.36 -4.16
C ARG A 120 9.34 -19.99 -5.39
N GLU A 121 8.52 -20.43 -6.36
CA GLU A 121 8.98 -21.12 -7.56
C GLU A 121 9.58 -20.18 -8.63
N ILE A 122 9.46 -18.85 -8.46
CA ILE A 122 9.96 -17.88 -9.45
C ILE A 122 11.46 -17.67 -9.24
N ASP A 123 12.25 -17.76 -10.30
CA ASP A 123 13.70 -17.53 -10.24
C ASP A 123 14.07 -16.14 -9.69
N ASN A 124 15.11 -16.10 -8.85
CA ASN A 124 15.54 -14.88 -8.17
C ASN A 124 16.08 -13.82 -9.16
N ALA A 125 16.75 -14.24 -10.25
CA ALA A 125 17.23 -13.29 -11.25
C ALA A 125 16.07 -12.69 -12.04
N ALA A 126 15.02 -13.47 -12.32
CA ALA A 126 13.79 -12.97 -12.93
C ALA A 126 13.06 -11.96 -12.03
N VAL A 127 12.92 -12.23 -10.73
CA VAL A 127 12.35 -11.29 -9.75
C VAL A 127 13.17 -10.00 -9.73
N ARG A 128 14.49 -10.10 -9.61
CA ARG A 128 15.40 -8.94 -9.60
C ARG A 128 15.27 -8.08 -10.85
N ALA A 129 15.27 -8.70 -12.03
CA ALA A 129 15.15 -7.99 -13.30
C ALA A 129 13.82 -7.21 -13.38
N TYR A 130 12.71 -7.86 -13.02
CA TYR A 130 11.39 -7.22 -13.00
C TYR A 130 11.34 -6.05 -12.02
N SER A 131 11.78 -6.28 -10.78
CA SER A 131 11.71 -5.27 -9.71
C SER A 131 12.66 -4.10 -9.94
N ASN A 132 13.76 -4.31 -10.67
CA ASN A 132 14.64 -3.21 -11.09
C ASN A 132 13.94 -2.26 -12.05
N VAL A 133 13.19 -2.77 -13.03
CA VAL A 133 12.46 -1.92 -13.98
C VAL A 133 11.36 -1.12 -13.30
N VAL A 134 10.57 -1.76 -12.43
CA VAL A 134 9.54 -1.05 -11.66
C VAL A 134 10.15 0.06 -10.81
N ARG A 135 11.24 -0.25 -10.08
CA ARG A 135 11.96 0.74 -9.27
C ARG A 135 12.54 1.86 -10.11
N GLU A 136 13.12 1.55 -11.26
CA GLU A 136 13.72 2.54 -12.15
C GLU A 136 12.68 3.57 -12.59
N VAL A 137 11.48 3.14 -12.95
CA VAL A 137 10.38 4.03 -13.33
C VAL A 137 9.97 4.92 -12.16
N ILE A 138 9.75 4.33 -10.97
CA ILE A 138 9.36 5.08 -9.77
C ILE A 138 10.43 6.11 -9.40
N GLN A 139 11.70 5.75 -9.44
CA GLN A 139 12.80 6.64 -9.06
C GLN A 139 13.07 7.73 -10.10
N LYS A 140 13.17 7.37 -11.38
CA LYS A 140 13.50 8.34 -12.45
C LYS A 140 12.39 9.35 -12.70
N LEU A 141 11.14 9.00 -12.39
CA LEU A 141 10.00 9.90 -12.49
C LEU A 141 9.61 10.51 -11.15
N GLU A 142 10.41 10.27 -10.09
CA GLU A 142 10.18 10.79 -8.73
C GLU A 142 8.75 10.54 -8.23
N LEU A 143 8.19 9.37 -8.56
CA LEU A 143 6.82 9.05 -8.19
C LEU A 143 6.74 8.84 -6.68
N PRO A 144 5.74 9.42 -6.00
CA PRO A 144 5.57 9.29 -4.57
C PRO A 144 5.01 7.90 -4.22
N VAL A 145 5.65 6.79 -4.57
CA VAL A 145 5.17 5.43 -4.26
C VAL A 145 6.28 4.65 -3.59
N ALA A 146 6.00 4.12 -2.40
CA ALA A 146 6.90 3.20 -1.74
C ALA A 146 6.83 1.84 -2.44
N TYR A 147 7.97 1.35 -2.96
CA TYR A 147 8.01 0.09 -3.68
C TYR A 147 8.67 -1.02 -2.87
N PHE A 148 7.92 -2.07 -2.62
CA PHE A 148 8.38 -3.29 -1.97
C PHE A 148 8.29 -4.46 -2.95
N SER A 149 9.38 -5.22 -3.02
CA SER A 149 9.45 -6.44 -3.83
C SER A 149 9.98 -7.55 -2.96
N THR A 150 9.14 -8.55 -2.68
CA THR A 150 9.49 -9.68 -1.83
C THR A 150 9.15 -10.99 -2.50
N LYS A 151 9.88 -12.05 -2.17
CA LYS A 151 9.60 -13.42 -2.62
C LYS A 151 9.36 -14.30 -1.41
N ILE A 152 8.28 -15.09 -1.44
CA ILE A 152 8.01 -16.07 -0.39
C ILE A 152 9.08 -17.15 -0.47
N ILE A 153 9.75 -17.44 0.65
CA ILE A 153 10.68 -18.57 0.76
C ILE A 153 10.01 -19.71 1.54
N ASP A 154 9.28 -19.34 2.59
CA ASP A 154 8.52 -20.25 3.46
C ASP A 154 7.34 -19.49 4.08
N GLU A 155 6.49 -20.18 4.84
CA GLU A 155 5.40 -19.53 5.57
C GLU A 155 5.95 -18.46 6.52
N GLY A 156 5.45 -17.23 6.41
CA GLY A 156 5.96 -16.12 7.24
C GLY A 156 7.28 -15.51 6.79
N LYS A 157 8.03 -16.14 5.87
CA LYS A 157 9.42 -15.76 5.53
C LYS A 157 9.57 -15.31 4.09
N PHE A 158 10.25 -14.19 3.92
CA PHE A 158 10.40 -13.51 2.65
C PHE A 158 11.86 -13.16 2.36
N LEU A 159 12.25 -13.28 1.11
CA LEU A 159 13.46 -12.66 0.58
C LEU A 159 13.10 -11.27 0.04
N VAL A 160 13.82 -10.23 0.45
CA VAL A 160 13.53 -8.85 0.05
C VAL A 160 14.48 -8.41 -1.06
N PHE A 161 13.92 -7.97 -2.18
CA PHE A 161 14.66 -7.43 -3.32
C PHE A 161 14.65 -5.91 -3.35
N LYS A 162 13.57 -5.28 -2.84
CA LYS A 162 13.37 -3.82 -2.79
C LYS A 162 12.60 -3.45 -1.50
N PRO A 163 12.86 -2.27 -0.90
CA PRO A 163 13.67 -1.15 -1.42
C PRO A 163 15.18 -1.37 -1.32
N LEU A 164 15.67 -2.00 -0.25
CA LEU A 164 17.04 -2.49 -0.14
C LEU A 164 17.02 -4.01 -0.22
N GLU A 165 17.96 -4.58 -0.94
CA GLU A 165 18.06 -6.03 -1.00
C GLU A 165 18.71 -6.57 0.27
N SER A 166 18.13 -7.62 0.83
CA SER A 166 18.73 -8.37 1.93
C SER A 166 19.04 -9.79 1.49
N SER A 167 20.23 -10.27 1.82
CA SER A 167 20.58 -11.69 1.69
C SER A 167 19.91 -12.56 2.78
N SER A 168 19.43 -11.94 3.86
CA SER A 168 18.72 -12.62 4.94
C SER A 168 17.22 -12.67 4.71
N HIS A 169 16.59 -13.74 5.17
CA HIS A 169 15.13 -13.84 5.19
C HIS A 169 14.55 -12.87 6.23
N SER A 170 13.51 -12.15 5.83
CA SER A 170 12.75 -11.25 6.67
C SER A 170 11.39 -11.87 6.99
N ASP A 171 10.93 -11.72 8.22
CA ASP A 171 9.56 -12.05 8.59
C ASP A 171 8.59 -10.91 8.23
N VAL A 172 7.29 -11.20 8.34
CA VAL A 172 6.22 -10.23 8.08
C VAL A 172 6.31 -9.01 8.99
N CYS A 173 6.71 -9.19 10.26
CA CYS A 173 6.77 -8.12 11.25
C CYS A 173 7.87 -7.13 10.92
N TYR A 174 9.04 -7.61 10.51
CA TYR A 174 10.14 -6.81 10.03
C TYR A 174 9.74 -6.00 8.79
N ILE A 175 9.11 -6.66 7.80
CA ILE A 175 8.66 -5.99 6.56
C ILE A 175 7.62 -4.92 6.87
N ALA A 176 6.64 -5.20 7.72
CA ALA A 176 5.62 -4.24 8.12
C ALA A 176 6.24 -3.03 8.83
N ASN A 177 7.12 -3.26 9.80
CA ASN A 177 7.84 -2.18 10.47
C ASN A 177 8.69 -1.35 9.49
N TRP A 178 9.33 -2.00 8.52
CA TRP A 178 10.08 -1.32 7.47
C TRP A 178 9.18 -0.45 6.59
N MET A 179 8.04 -0.96 6.15
CA MET A 179 7.04 -0.19 5.39
C MET A 179 6.61 1.07 6.14
N ILE A 180 6.27 0.94 7.42
CA ILE A 180 5.87 2.07 8.27
C ILE A 180 6.96 3.14 8.31
N ASN A 181 8.18 2.74 8.63
CA ASN A 181 9.31 3.67 8.75
C ASN A 181 9.67 4.30 7.41
N HIS A 182 9.59 3.53 6.32
CA HIS A 182 9.90 4.03 4.99
C HIS A 182 8.89 5.08 4.53
N CYS A 183 7.59 4.82 4.69
CA CYS A 183 6.52 5.77 4.34
C CYS A 183 6.60 7.04 5.21
N LYS A 184 6.62 6.90 6.54
CA LYS A 184 6.65 8.05 7.46
C LYS A 184 7.78 9.03 7.16
N ASN A 185 8.95 8.50 6.78
CA ASN A 185 10.16 9.28 6.60
C ASN A 185 10.37 9.80 5.18
N ASN A 186 9.90 9.07 4.16
CA ASN A 186 10.31 9.35 2.77
C ASN A 186 9.16 9.53 1.78
N ILE A 187 7.99 8.94 2.01
CA ILE A 187 6.91 8.90 1.00
C ILE A 187 5.61 9.39 1.62
N ARG A 188 5.17 10.58 1.21
CA ARG A 188 3.89 11.17 1.62
C ARG A 188 3.13 11.68 0.40
N ASN A 189 1.82 11.79 0.56
CA ASN A 189 0.93 12.38 -0.42
C ASN A 189 1.34 13.82 -0.72
N PRO A 190 1.80 14.14 -1.94
CA PRO A 190 2.24 15.50 -2.27
C PRO A 190 1.09 16.51 -2.31
N LEU A 191 -0.17 16.05 -2.32
CA LEU A 191 -1.35 16.91 -2.35
C LEU A 191 -1.80 17.36 -0.95
N LEU A 192 -1.32 16.70 0.11
CA LEU A 192 -1.68 17.03 1.49
C LEU A 192 -0.55 17.82 2.18
N PRO A 193 -0.87 18.77 3.09
CA PRO A 193 -2.20 19.19 3.53
C PRO A 193 -2.83 20.30 2.66
N HIS A 194 -2.19 20.70 1.56
CA HIS A 194 -2.49 21.97 0.89
C HIS A 194 -3.70 21.92 -0.06
N ASN A 195 -4.07 20.74 -0.58
CA ASN A 195 -5.21 20.59 -1.47
C ASN A 195 -6.49 20.34 -0.67
N LYS A 196 -7.36 21.36 -0.61
CA LYS A 196 -8.64 21.32 0.12
C LYS A 196 -9.50 20.10 -0.23
N GLU A 197 -9.67 19.80 -1.51
CA GLU A 197 -10.50 18.66 -1.95
C GLU A 197 -9.95 17.33 -1.45
N ILE A 198 -8.62 17.18 -1.43
CA ILE A 198 -7.97 15.95 -0.93
C ILE A 198 -8.04 15.86 0.60
N VAL A 199 -7.99 16.99 1.31
CA VAL A 199 -8.21 17.04 2.77
C VAL A 199 -9.64 16.61 3.11
N GLU A 200 -10.65 17.12 2.41
CA GLU A 200 -12.06 16.72 2.63
C GLU A 200 -12.26 15.22 2.37
N ARG A 201 -11.63 14.70 1.31
CA ARG A 201 -11.62 13.27 0.99
C ARG A 201 -10.95 12.42 2.05
N ARG A 202 -9.86 12.91 2.65
CA ARG A 202 -9.21 12.25 3.78
C ARG A 202 -10.12 12.20 5.00
N GLU A 203 -10.80 13.30 5.33
CA GLU A 203 -11.74 13.32 6.46
C GLU A 203 -12.93 12.38 6.23
N ALA A 204 -13.47 12.34 5.01
CA ALA A 204 -14.50 11.36 4.65
C ALA A 204 -13.98 9.91 4.78
N LEU A 205 -12.74 9.67 4.37
CA LEU A 205 -12.10 8.35 4.51
C LEU A 205 -11.95 7.96 5.98
N LYS A 206 -11.48 8.86 6.85
CA LYS A 206 -11.39 8.63 8.30
C LYS A 206 -12.75 8.28 8.91
N ALA A 207 -13.79 9.03 8.57
CA ALA A 207 -15.15 8.77 9.05
C ALA A 207 -15.66 7.37 8.63
N VAL A 208 -15.40 6.96 7.38
CA VAL A 208 -15.74 5.60 6.90
C VAL A 208 -14.97 4.52 7.65
N LEU A 209 -13.69 4.77 7.92
CA LEU A 209 -12.80 3.87 8.65
C LEU A 209 -12.99 3.94 10.17
N ARG A 210 -13.89 4.80 10.67
CA ARG A 210 -14.18 5.04 12.10
C ARG A 210 -12.94 5.47 12.89
N ILE A 211 -12.09 6.28 12.26
CA ILE A 211 -10.91 6.88 12.85
C ILE A 211 -11.29 8.26 13.40
N PRO A 212 -10.94 8.59 14.67
CA PRO A 212 -11.19 9.90 15.25
C PRO A 212 -10.59 11.06 14.46
#